data_AF-A0A3N5GI09-F1
#
_entry.id   AF-A0A3N5GI09-F1
#
_cell.length_a   1.000
_cell.length_b   1.000
_cell.length_c   1.000
_cell.angle_alpha   90.00
_cell.angle_beta   90.00
_cell.angle_gamma   90.00
#
_symmetry.space_group_name_H-M   'P 1'
#
loop_
_entity.id
_entity.type
_entity.pdbx_description
1 polymer ?
#
loop_
_entity_poly.entity_id
_entity_poly.type
_entity_poly.pdbx_seq_one_letter_code
_entity_poly.pdbx_strand_id
1 'polypeptide(L)'
;MKVGATLPANVIYTAYSPLCHELGFRSFFLFGEQPYYPRASAGIQDMKTYAEATGEDENDILAARSYKGNEQVGYKVALCERDVAIYAAFIVFGIFYSLTGRRLKPMHWIAWLAIGIFPVGVDGFSQLFSQINLPFLATILPFRESTPALRVITGFLFGFSTAWFGVPYMEESMRDTHELLVKKQVIIESQQAKT
;
A
#
# COMPACT_ATOMS: atom_id res chain seq x y z
N MET A 1 21.23 -2.85 1.88
CA MET A 1 21.81 -3.82 0.92
C MET A 1 22.87 -3.17 0.03
N LYS A 2 22.54 -2.27 -0.92
CA LYS A 2 23.53 -1.67 -1.85
C LYS A 2 24.70 -0.93 -1.19
N VAL A 3 24.46 -0.20 -0.10
CA VAL A 3 25.50 0.55 0.64
C VAL A 3 26.19 -0.26 1.74
N GLY A 4 26.10 -1.60 1.71
CA GLY A 4 26.69 -2.48 2.74
C GLY A 4 25.92 -2.55 4.06
N ALA A 5 24.91 -1.69 4.29
CA ALA A 5 24.00 -1.76 5.44
C ALA A 5 23.01 -2.93 5.29
N THR A 6 23.47 -4.16 5.50
CA THR A 6 22.68 -5.39 5.37
C THR A 6 21.82 -5.65 6.61
N LEU A 7 22.37 -5.44 7.81
CA LEU A 7 21.69 -5.73 9.07
C LEU A 7 20.43 -4.85 9.29
N PRO A 8 20.47 -3.51 9.10
CA PRO A 8 19.26 -2.69 9.16
C PRO A 8 18.24 -3.06 8.08
N ALA A 9 18.69 -3.37 6.86
CA ALA A 9 17.80 -3.80 5.79
C ALA A 9 17.07 -5.10 6.13
N ASN A 10 17.78 -6.06 6.73
CA ASN A 10 17.20 -7.33 7.17
C ASN A 10 16.15 -7.14 8.26
N VAL A 11 16.38 -6.24 9.22
CA VAL A 11 15.39 -5.91 10.25
C VAL A 11 14.11 -5.38 9.60
N ILE A 12 14.23 -4.48 8.61
CA ILE A 12 13.08 -3.95 7.87
C ILE A 12 12.34 -5.07 7.15
N TYR A 13 13.03 -5.94 6.39
CA TYR A 13 12.37 -7.08 5.73
C TYR A 13 11.67 -7.99 6.75
N THR A 14 12.33 -8.36 7.84
CA THR A 14 11.73 -9.22 8.86
C THR A 14 10.50 -8.59 9.51
N ALA A 15 10.51 -7.29 9.78
CA ALA A 15 9.38 -6.59 10.38
C ALA A 15 8.15 -6.54 9.45
N TYR A 16 8.35 -6.40 8.14
CA TYR A 16 7.26 -6.30 7.16
C TYR A 16 6.82 -7.63 6.54
N SER A 17 7.64 -8.68 6.64
CA SER A 17 7.34 -10.01 6.10
C SER A 17 5.98 -10.62 6.49
N PRO A 18 5.43 -10.44 7.71
CA PRO A 18 4.10 -10.97 8.03
C PRO A 18 2.95 -10.12 7.46
N LEU A 19 3.20 -8.84 7.16
CA LEU A 19 2.19 -7.88 6.70
C LEU A 19 2.04 -7.91 5.19
N CYS A 20 3.14 -8.06 4.48
CA CYS A 20 3.17 -8.17 3.04
C CYS A 20 4.00 -9.41 2.71
N HIS A 21 3.47 -10.35 1.93
CA HIS A 21 4.18 -11.61 1.61
C HIS A 21 5.53 -11.42 0.88
N GLU A 22 6.00 -10.18 0.68
CA GLU A 22 7.32 -9.80 0.15
C GLU A 22 7.69 -10.51 -1.16
N LEU A 23 6.68 -10.84 -1.96
CA LEU A 23 6.88 -11.57 -3.21
C LEU A 23 7.68 -10.71 -4.17
N GLY A 24 8.83 -11.20 -4.63
CA GLY A 24 9.70 -10.46 -5.54
C GLY A 24 8.95 -9.94 -6.77
N PHE A 25 8.11 -10.77 -7.39
CA PHE A 25 7.29 -10.40 -8.55
C PHE A 25 6.11 -9.43 -8.26
N ARG A 26 6.00 -8.95 -7.02
CA ARG A 26 5.03 -7.93 -6.60
C ARG A 26 5.67 -6.73 -5.90
N SER A 27 6.99 -6.62 -5.96
CA SER A 27 7.75 -5.56 -5.30
C SER A 27 8.52 -4.75 -6.33
N PHE A 28 8.70 -3.47 -6.02
CA PHE A 28 9.64 -2.63 -6.76
C PHE A 28 11.08 -3.04 -6.43
N PHE A 29 11.97 -2.90 -7.40
CA PHE A 29 13.41 -3.08 -7.27
C PHE A 29 14.11 -1.73 -7.41
N LEU A 30 15.10 -1.52 -6.54
CA LEU A 30 15.93 -0.33 -6.53
C LEU A 30 17.36 -0.69 -6.93
N PHE A 31 18.01 0.21 -7.66
CA PHE A 31 19.43 0.11 -8.05
C PHE A 31 19.76 -1.09 -8.97
N GLY A 32 18.80 -1.51 -9.80
CA GLY A 32 18.97 -2.58 -10.79
C GLY A 32 18.54 -2.17 -12.20
N GLU A 33 18.53 -3.14 -13.11
CA GLU A 33 18.19 -2.94 -14.52
C GLU A 33 16.74 -2.49 -14.77
N GLN A 34 15.78 -3.02 -14.00
CA GLN A 34 14.35 -2.68 -14.12
C GLN A 34 13.73 -2.33 -12.77
N PRO A 35 12.68 -1.47 -12.76
CA PRO A 35 11.99 -1.08 -11.54
C PRO A 35 11.09 -2.18 -10.96
N TYR A 36 10.71 -3.18 -11.76
CA TYR A 36 9.88 -4.31 -11.36
C TYR A 36 10.08 -5.48 -12.33
N TYR A 37 9.85 -6.71 -11.85
CA TYR A 37 9.95 -7.94 -12.64
C TYR A 37 8.67 -8.76 -12.47
N PRO A 38 7.69 -8.65 -13.39
CA PRO A 38 6.40 -9.31 -13.24
C PRO A 38 6.51 -10.82 -13.52
N ARG A 39 5.49 -11.59 -13.13
CA ARG A 39 5.37 -12.98 -13.60
C ARG A 39 5.08 -13.04 -15.10
N ALA A 40 5.44 -14.15 -15.73
CA ALA A 40 5.09 -14.40 -17.14
C ALA A 40 3.57 -14.33 -17.37
N SER A 41 2.80 -14.82 -16.39
CA SER A 41 1.32 -14.76 -16.38
C SER A 41 0.72 -13.35 -16.36
N ALA A 42 1.49 -12.31 -16.06
CA ALA A 42 1.02 -10.92 -16.16
C ALA A 42 0.98 -10.41 -17.61
N GLY A 43 1.60 -11.12 -18.57
CA GLY A 43 1.48 -10.84 -20.01
C GLY A 43 2.18 -9.56 -20.48
N ILE A 44 3.21 -9.08 -19.78
CA ILE A 44 3.94 -7.86 -20.12
C ILE A 44 5.12 -8.21 -21.04
N GLN A 45 5.09 -7.77 -22.30
CA GLN A 45 6.06 -8.20 -23.33
C GLN A 45 7.38 -7.43 -23.32
N ASP A 46 7.42 -6.20 -22.80
CA ASP A 46 8.60 -5.32 -22.85
C ASP A 46 9.44 -5.32 -21.56
N MET A 47 9.30 -6.36 -20.73
CA MET A 47 9.97 -6.45 -19.43
C MET A 47 10.45 -7.88 -19.18
N LYS A 48 11.67 -8.04 -18.64
CA LYS A 48 12.10 -9.35 -18.15
C LYS A 48 11.17 -9.80 -17.03
N THR A 49 10.79 -11.07 -17.08
CA THR A 49 9.99 -11.69 -16.03
C THR A 49 10.83 -11.94 -14.78
N TYR A 50 10.17 -12.19 -13.65
CA TYR A 50 10.85 -12.55 -12.40
C TYR A 50 11.76 -13.76 -12.59
N ALA A 51 11.27 -14.83 -13.20
CA ALA A 51 12.05 -16.05 -13.42
C ALA A 51 13.27 -15.81 -14.32
N GLU A 52 13.13 -15.01 -15.38
CA GLU A 52 14.25 -14.67 -16.27
C GLU A 52 15.31 -13.79 -15.59
N ALA A 53 14.89 -12.88 -14.72
CA ALA A 53 15.81 -11.95 -14.07
C ALA A 53 16.54 -12.57 -12.87
N THR A 54 15.87 -13.45 -12.12
CA THR A 54 16.43 -14.02 -10.88
C THR A 54 16.95 -15.43 -11.04
N GLY A 55 16.48 -16.17 -12.04
CA GLY A 55 16.73 -17.61 -12.19
C GLY A 55 15.90 -18.49 -11.24
N GLU A 56 14.99 -17.89 -10.45
CA GLU A 56 14.14 -18.59 -9.48
C GLU A 56 12.81 -19.03 -10.13
N ASP A 57 12.25 -20.15 -9.68
CA ASP A 57 10.90 -20.57 -10.11
C ASP A 57 9.84 -19.62 -9.52
N GLU A 58 9.07 -18.98 -10.39
CA GLU A 58 7.99 -18.07 -9.98
C GLU A 58 6.85 -18.77 -9.22
N ASN A 59 6.74 -20.09 -9.32
CA ASN A 59 5.76 -20.90 -8.59
C ASN A 59 6.21 -21.23 -7.16
N ASP A 60 7.52 -21.16 -6.86
CA ASP A 60 8.03 -21.29 -5.50
C ASP A 60 7.85 -19.96 -4.75
N ILE A 61 6.70 -19.85 -4.07
CA ILE A 61 6.32 -18.68 -3.27
C ILE A 61 7.33 -18.40 -2.14
N LEU A 62 7.95 -19.44 -1.58
CA LEU A 62 8.89 -19.29 -0.47
C LEU A 62 10.24 -18.76 -0.98
N ALA A 63 10.73 -19.29 -2.11
CA ALA A 63 11.90 -18.76 -2.79
C ALA A 63 11.67 -17.30 -3.18
N ALA A 64 10.55 -16.99 -3.84
CA ALA A 64 10.19 -15.64 -4.27
C ALA A 64 10.07 -14.64 -3.11
N ARG A 65 9.63 -15.10 -1.94
CA ARG A 65 9.56 -14.28 -0.71
C ARG A 65 10.94 -14.07 -0.09
N SER A 66 11.81 -15.09 -0.09
CA SER A 66 13.15 -14.98 0.51
C SER A 66 14.13 -14.18 -0.36
N TYR A 67 13.90 -14.12 -1.67
CA TYR A 67 14.76 -13.42 -2.62
C TYR A 67 14.78 -11.91 -2.37
N LYS A 68 15.92 -11.35 -1.97
CA LYS A 68 16.07 -9.91 -1.70
C LYS A 68 16.60 -9.08 -2.86
N GLY A 69 17.19 -9.74 -3.86
CA GLY A 69 17.85 -9.08 -4.98
C GLY A 69 19.37 -9.19 -4.97
N ASN A 70 19.98 -8.72 -6.05
CA ASN A 70 21.42 -8.74 -6.30
C ASN A 70 21.86 -7.45 -7.02
N GLU A 71 23.14 -7.34 -7.39
CA GLU A 71 23.64 -6.11 -8.03
C GLU A 71 23.08 -5.84 -9.42
N GLN A 72 22.67 -6.88 -10.15
CA GLN A 72 22.15 -6.76 -11.51
C GLN A 72 20.64 -6.43 -11.51
N VAL A 73 19.86 -7.26 -10.81
CA VAL A 73 18.41 -7.14 -10.69
C VAL A 73 18.02 -5.94 -9.82
N GLY A 74 18.90 -5.54 -8.91
CA GLY A 74 18.64 -4.56 -7.86
C GLY A 74 18.10 -5.23 -6.60
N TYR A 75 17.76 -4.43 -5.60
CA TYR A 75 17.20 -4.90 -4.33
C TYR A 75 15.74 -4.55 -4.20
N LYS A 76 14.91 -5.52 -3.82
CA LYS A 76 13.47 -5.31 -3.68
C LYS A 76 13.13 -4.41 -2.49
N VAL A 77 12.05 -3.66 -2.57
CA VAL A 77 11.45 -2.98 -1.41
C VAL A 77 10.75 -4.01 -0.51
N ALA A 78 10.73 -3.78 0.81
CA ALA A 78 10.10 -4.67 1.79
C ALA A 78 8.56 -4.71 1.74
N LEU A 79 7.96 -3.84 0.93
CA LEU A 79 6.52 -3.74 0.72
C LEU A 79 6.19 -4.05 -0.74
N CYS A 80 4.95 -4.50 -0.99
CA CYS A 80 4.49 -4.68 -2.36
C CYS A 80 4.22 -3.35 -3.05
N GLU A 81 4.15 -3.38 -4.38
CA GLU A 81 3.83 -2.23 -5.24
C GLU A 81 2.54 -1.52 -4.80
N ARG A 82 1.53 -2.29 -4.38
CA ARG A 82 0.24 -1.76 -3.92
C ARG A 82 0.38 -1.00 -2.59
N ASP A 83 1.08 -1.57 -1.62
CA ASP A 83 1.26 -0.94 -0.30
C ASP A 83 2.12 0.31 -0.40
N VAL A 84 3.18 0.26 -1.21
CA VAL A 84 4.00 1.44 -1.53
C VAL A 84 3.12 2.55 -2.12
N ALA A 85 2.23 2.22 -3.07
CA ALA A 85 1.32 3.19 -3.66
C ALA A 85 0.31 3.76 -2.64
N ILE A 86 -0.21 2.94 -1.71
CA ILE A 86 -1.11 3.38 -0.64
C ILE A 86 -0.41 4.37 0.29
N TYR A 87 0.78 4.05 0.78
CA TYR A 87 1.54 4.93 1.67
C TYR A 87 1.98 6.22 0.97
N ALA A 88 2.41 6.13 -0.29
CA ALA A 88 2.71 7.32 -1.09
C ALA A 88 1.47 8.20 -1.25
N ALA A 89 0.29 7.61 -1.49
CA ALA A 89 -0.96 8.35 -1.62
C ALA A 89 -1.37 9.06 -0.31
N PHE A 90 -1.15 8.44 0.85
CA PHE A 90 -1.37 9.11 2.15
C PHE A 90 -0.49 10.35 2.30
N ILE A 91 0.80 10.25 1.95
CA ILE A 91 1.73 11.38 2.00
C ILE A 91 1.29 12.49 1.02
N VAL A 92 0.97 12.12 -0.22
CA VAL A 92 0.51 13.05 -1.25
C VAL A 92 -0.76 13.77 -0.80
N PHE A 93 -1.75 13.04 -0.27
CA PHE A 93 -2.96 13.65 0.25
C PHE A 93 -2.68 14.54 1.46
N GLY A 94 -1.81 14.13 2.39
CA GLY A 94 -1.45 14.93 3.56
C GLY A 94 -0.82 16.28 3.16
N ILE A 95 0.09 16.27 2.18
CA ILE A 95 0.67 17.48 1.61
C ILE A 95 -0.43 18.32 0.93
N PHE A 96 -1.25 17.70 0.08
CA PHE A 96 -2.36 18.38 -0.61
C PHE A 96 -3.33 19.04 0.38
N TYR A 97 -3.76 18.32 1.42
CA TYR A 97 -4.64 18.82 2.47
C TYR A 97 -4.01 19.99 3.24
N SER A 98 -2.73 19.89 3.59
CA SER A 98 -2.00 20.98 4.22
C SER A 98 -1.94 22.22 3.34
N LEU A 99 -1.70 22.06 2.03
CA LEU A 99 -1.67 23.17 1.07
C LEU A 99 -3.03 23.84 0.89
N THR A 100 -4.14 23.11 1.06
CA THR A 100 -5.49 23.72 1.07
C THR A 100 -5.80 24.53 2.34
N GLY A 101 -4.85 24.61 3.28
CA GLY A 101 -5.08 25.22 4.59
C GLY A 101 -6.04 24.41 5.45
N ARG A 102 -6.09 23.09 5.26
CA ARG A 102 -6.97 22.16 5.99
C ARG A 102 -8.47 22.50 5.87
N ARG A 103 -8.88 22.99 4.70
CA ARG A 103 -10.26 23.43 4.43
C ARG A 103 -11.11 22.41 3.67
N LEU A 104 -10.49 21.34 3.17
CA LEU A 104 -11.23 20.29 2.47
C LEU A 104 -12.19 19.60 3.44
N LYS A 105 -13.42 19.42 3.01
CA LYS A 105 -14.40 18.63 3.75
C LYS A 105 -14.13 17.13 3.57
N PRO A 106 -14.53 16.30 4.55
CA PRO A 106 -14.47 14.84 4.39
C PRO A 106 -15.18 14.40 3.12
N MET A 107 -14.59 13.46 2.41
CA MET A 107 -15.20 12.84 1.24
C MET A 107 -16.52 12.15 1.65
N HIS A 108 -17.55 12.18 0.79
CA HIS A 108 -18.77 11.42 1.06
C HIS A 108 -18.46 9.91 1.04
N TRP A 109 -19.01 9.14 1.99
CA TRP A 109 -18.71 7.72 2.15
C TRP A 109 -18.97 6.88 0.88
N ILE A 110 -20.02 7.21 0.11
CA ILE A 110 -20.31 6.56 -1.19
C ILE A 110 -19.18 6.80 -2.19
N ALA A 111 -18.65 8.03 -2.26
CA ALA A 111 -17.58 8.36 -3.17
C ALA A 111 -16.28 7.65 -2.76
N TRP A 112 -16.00 7.56 -1.45
CA TRP A 112 -14.89 6.75 -0.93
C TRP A 112 -15.04 5.26 -1.27
N LEU A 113 -16.25 4.70 -1.12
CA LEU A 113 -16.51 3.31 -1.48
C LEU A 113 -16.34 3.06 -2.99
N ALA A 114 -16.87 3.95 -3.82
CA ALA A 114 -16.82 3.80 -5.28
C ALA A 114 -15.43 4.04 -5.89
N ILE A 115 -14.66 4.99 -5.36
CA ILE A 115 -13.35 5.38 -5.92
C ILE A 115 -12.20 4.63 -5.23
N GLY A 116 -12.29 4.42 -3.92
CA GLY A 116 -11.25 3.77 -3.13
C GLY A 116 -11.43 2.27 -3.05
N ILE A 117 -12.52 1.84 -2.41
CA ILE A 117 -12.74 0.42 -2.05
C ILE A 117 -13.05 -0.42 -3.29
N PHE A 118 -13.90 0.06 -4.18
CA PHE A 118 -14.37 -0.75 -5.31
C PHE A 118 -13.23 -1.15 -6.27
N PRO A 119 -12.35 -0.25 -6.74
CA PRO A 119 -11.29 -0.64 -7.69
C PRO A 119 -10.25 -1.58 -7.06
N VAL A 120 -9.80 -1.30 -5.84
CA VAL A 120 -8.85 -2.18 -5.13
C VAL A 120 -9.48 -3.50 -4.74
N GLY A 121 -10.78 -3.49 -4.41
CA GLY A 121 -11.59 -4.66 -4.13
C GLY A 121 -11.70 -5.55 -5.35
N VAL A 122 -12.07 -5.01 -6.52
CA VAL A 122 -12.17 -5.79 -7.76
C VAL A 122 -10.81 -6.37 -8.17
N ASP A 123 -9.74 -5.58 -8.14
CA ASP A 123 -8.41 -6.06 -8.52
C ASP A 123 -7.85 -7.09 -7.54
N GLY A 124 -7.93 -6.81 -6.24
CA GLY A 124 -7.46 -7.70 -5.18
C GLY A 124 -8.29 -8.98 -5.05
N PHE A 125 -9.61 -8.88 -5.15
CA PHE A 125 -10.52 -10.02 -5.09
C PHE A 125 -10.35 -10.92 -6.32
N SER A 126 -10.35 -10.36 -7.53
CA SER A 126 -10.14 -11.19 -8.73
C SER A 126 -8.78 -11.90 -8.70
N GLN A 127 -7.72 -11.23 -8.22
CA GLN A 127 -6.41 -11.86 -8.05
C GLN A 127 -6.43 -12.95 -6.97
N LEU A 128 -6.94 -12.66 -5.76
CA LEU A 128 -6.97 -13.61 -4.64
C LEU A 128 -7.78 -14.87 -4.99
N PHE A 129 -8.98 -14.69 -5.54
CA PHE A 129 -9.87 -15.81 -5.85
C PHE A 129 -9.38 -16.64 -7.04
N SER A 130 -8.74 -16.02 -8.04
CA SER A 130 -8.13 -16.77 -9.14
C SER A 130 -6.95 -17.65 -8.72
N GLN A 131 -6.37 -17.39 -7.54
CA GLN A 131 -5.22 -18.14 -6.98
C GLN A 131 -5.66 -19.24 -6.00
N ILE A 132 -6.95 -19.29 -5.67
CA ILE A 132 -7.52 -20.37 -4.88
C ILE A 132 -7.73 -21.57 -5.80
N ASN A 133 -6.97 -22.65 -5.57
CA ASN A 133 -7.03 -23.91 -6.33
C ASN A 133 -8.32 -24.73 -6.04
N LEU A 134 -9.49 -24.11 -6.21
CA LEU A 134 -10.79 -24.78 -6.12
C LEU A 134 -11.27 -25.15 -7.54
N PRO A 135 -11.54 -26.43 -7.84
CA PRO A 135 -11.91 -26.89 -9.18
C PRO A 135 -13.13 -26.17 -9.80
N PHE A 136 -14.14 -25.86 -8.99
CA PHE A 136 -15.33 -25.11 -9.43
C PHE A 136 -15.00 -23.66 -9.81
N LEU A 137 -14.09 -23.02 -9.05
CA LEU A 137 -13.74 -21.62 -9.22
C LEU A 137 -12.83 -21.40 -10.44
N ALA A 138 -11.90 -22.34 -10.69
CA ALA A 138 -11.00 -22.30 -11.84
C ALA A 138 -11.73 -22.32 -13.20
N THR A 139 -12.94 -22.88 -13.26
CA THR A 139 -13.79 -22.88 -14.46
C THR A 139 -14.43 -21.50 -14.73
N ILE A 140 -14.68 -20.72 -13.68
CA ILE A 140 -15.39 -19.44 -13.75
C ILE A 140 -14.41 -18.25 -13.79
N LEU A 141 -13.29 -18.37 -13.08
CA LEU A 141 -12.27 -17.34 -12.94
C LEU A 141 -10.90 -17.92 -13.33
N PRO A 142 -10.39 -17.60 -14.53
CA PRO A 142 -9.06 -18.05 -14.93
C PRO A 142 -7.99 -17.41 -14.03
N PHE A 143 -6.84 -18.08 -13.90
CA PHE A 143 -5.70 -17.56 -13.16
C PHE A 143 -5.33 -16.16 -13.65
N ARG A 144 -5.30 -15.18 -12.74
CA ARG A 144 -5.00 -13.78 -13.03
C ARG A 144 -3.96 -13.26 -12.06
N GLU A 145 -2.87 -12.71 -12.60
CA GLU A 145 -1.92 -11.92 -11.83
C GLU A 145 -2.12 -10.44 -12.16
N SER A 146 -2.35 -9.60 -11.14
CA SER A 146 -2.50 -8.16 -11.35
C SER A 146 -1.19 -7.54 -11.84
N THR A 147 -1.27 -6.63 -12.81
CA THR A 147 -0.10 -5.95 -13.38
C THR A 147 0.44 -4.90 -12.40
N PRO A 148 1.74 -4.55 -12.45
CA PRO A 148 2.31 -3.50 -11.61
C PRO A 148 1.55 -2.17 -11.72
N ALA A 149 1.15 -1.78 -12.95
CA ALA A 149 0.37 -0.57 -13.19
C ALA A 149 -1.00 -0.59 -12.47
N LEU A 150 -1.75 -1.71 -12.57
CA LEU A 150 -3.04 -1.83 -11.90
C LEU A 150 -2.90 -1.79 -10.37
N ARG A 151 -1.87 -2.43 -9.82
CA ARG A 151 -1.59 -2.39 -8.38
C ARG A 151 -1.30 -0.98 -7.90
N VAL A 152 -0.51 -0.21 -8.64
CA VAL A 152 -0.19 1.18 -8.31
C VAL A 152 -1.44 2.05 -8.40
N ILE A 153 -2.21 1.94 -9.48
CA ILE A 153 -3.42 2.77 -9.68
C ILE A 153 -4.46 2.47 -8.60
N THR A 154 -4.79 1.19 -8.40
CA THR A 154 -5.82 0.80 -7.41
C THR A 154 -5.36 1.08 -5.98
N GLY A 155 -4.09 0.83 -5.66
CA GLY A 155 -3.49 1.18 -4.37
C GLY A 155 -3.49 2.69 -4.12
N PHE A 156 -3.10 3.49 -5.10
CA PHE A 156 -3.10 4.95 -4.99
C PHE A 156 -4.52 5.50 -4.80
N LEU A 157 -5.49 5.06 -5.62
CA LEU A 157 -6.88 5.49 -5.49
C LEU A 157 -7.44 5.15 -4.11
N PHE A 158 -7.19 3.93 -3.62
CA PHE A 158 -7.59 3.51 -2.29
C PHE A 158 -6.93 4.36 -1.19
N GLY A 159 -5.61 4.53 -1.22
CA GLY A 159 -4.89 5.32 -0.21
C GLY A 159 -5.31 6.80 -0.22
N PHE A 160 -5.39 7.42 -1.39
CA PHE A 160 -5.74 8.84 -1.53
C PHE A 160 -7.17 9.13 -1.07
N SER A 161 -8.14 8.31 -1.51
CA SER A 161 -9.55 8.48 -1.11
C SER A 161 -9.75 8.18 0.38
N THR A 162 -9.04 7.19 0.94
CA THR A 162 -9.10 6.89 2.38
C THR A 162 -8.50 8.02 3.21
N ALA A 163 -7.39 8.61 2.75
CA ALA A 163 -6.81 9.79 3.36
C ALA A 163 -7.78 10.98 3.33
N TRP A 164 -8.42 11.22 2.18
CA TRP A 164 -9.42 12.28 2.03
C TRP A 164 -10.67 12.05 2.88
N PHE A 165 -11.10 10.81 3.03
CA PHE A 165 -12.20 10.49 3.93
C PHE A 165 -11.80 10.73 5.40
N GLY A 166 -10.66 10.17 5.84
CA GLY A 166 -10.31 10.09 7.25
C GLY A 166 -9.66 11.36 7.82
N VAL A 167 -8.72 11.99 7.11
CA VAL A 167 -7.92 13.09 7.67
C VAL A 167 -8.77 14.32 8.01
N PRO A 168 -9.63 14.85 7.12
CA PRO A 168 -10.49 15.97 7.46
C PRO A 168 -11.49 15.63 8.58
N TYR A 169 -12.01 14.41 8.60
CA TYR A 169 -12.95 13.96 9.63
C TYR A 169 -12.28 13.92 11.02
N MET A 170 -11.03 13.43 11.06
CA MET A 170 -10.23 13.42 12.28
C MET A 170 -9.89 14.85 12.75
N GLU A 171 -9.52 15.76 11.85
CA GLU A 171 -9.25 17.17 12.19
C GLU A 171 -10.49 17.84 12.80
N GLU A 172 -11.67 17.63 12.22
CA GLU A 172 -12.94 18.14 12.75
C GLU A 172 -13.23 17.60 14.15
N SER A 173 -13.12 16.28 14.34
CA SER A 173 -13.33 15.65 15.65
C SER A 173 -12.33 16.10 16.72
N MET A 174 -11.07 16.30 16.34
CA MET A 174 -10.02 16.81 17.24
C MET A 174 -10.28 18.26 17.63
N ARG A 175 -10.72 19.11 16.69
CA ARG A 175 -11.09 20.50 16.97
C ARG A 175 -12.24 20.58 17.97
N ASP A 176 -13.29 19.79 17.75
CA ASP A 176 -14.46 19.76 18.63
C ASP A 176 -14.09 19.27 20.05
N THR A 177 -13.24 18.24 20.13
CA THR A 177 -12.72 17.73 21.40
C THR A 177 -11.89 18.80 22.13
N HIS A 178 -11.01 19.50 21.41
CA HIS A 178 -10.19 20.57 21.97
C HIS A 178 -11.06 21.71 22.52
N GLU A 179 -12.06 22.18 21.76
CA GLU A 179 -12.99 23.22 22.23
C GLU A 179 -13.74 22.81 23.50
N LEU A 180 -14.16 21.55 23.57
CA LEU A 180 -14.83 21.01 24.76
C LEU A 180 -13.90 20.95 25.98
N LEU A 181 -12.63 20.58 25.79
CA LEU A 181 -11.63 20.57 26.86
C LEU A 181 -11.32 21.99 27.36
N VAL A 182 -11.15 22.95 26.46
CA VAL A 182 -10.92 24.36 26.82
C VAL A 182 -12.10 24.91 27.63
N LYS A 183 -13.34 24.64 27.21
CA LYS A 183 -14.54 25.05 27.97
C LYS A 183 -14.57 24.45 29.38
N LYS A 184 -14.25 23.17 29.53
CA LYS A 184 -14.18 22.49 30.83
C LYS A 184 -13.10 23.10 31.74
N GLN A 185 -11.93 23.39 31.18
CA GLN A 185 -10.82 24.02 31.92
C GLN A 185 -11.24 25.37 32.49
N VAL A 186 -11.85 26.24 31.68
CA VAL A 186 -12.33 27.56 32.12
C VAL A 186 -13.37 27.45 33.24
N ILE A 187 -14.27 26.46 33.16
CA ILE A 187 -15.26 26.21 34.22
C ILE A 187 -14.58 25.83 35.54
N ILE A 188 -13.60 24.91 35.50
CA ILE A 188 -12.87 24.47 36.70
C ILE A 188 -12.14 25.66 37.33
N GLU A 189 -11.43 26.45 36.54
CA GLU A 189 -10.72 27.66 37.01
C GLU A 189 -11.69 28.65 37.65
N SER A 190 -12.87 28.85 37.06
CA SER A 190 -13.91 29.75 37.60
C SER A 190 -14.52 29.25 38.92
N GLN A 191 -14.53 27.94 39.17
CA GLN A 191 -15.01 27.34 40.41
C GLN A 191 -13.95 27.43 41.51
N GLN A 192 -12.69 27.17 41.16
CA GLN A 192 -11.55 27.33 42.07
C GLN A 192 -11.38 28.78 42.52
N ALA A 193 -11.55 29.75 41.61
CA ALA A 193 -11.48 31.17 41.96
C ALA A 193 -12.61 31.68 42.88
N LYS A 194 -13.68 30.88 43.07
CA LYS A 194 -14.80 31.21 43.97
C LYS A 194 -14.67 30.56 45.35
N THR A 195 -13.69 29.69 45.56
CA THR A 195 -13.45 28.98 46.84
C THR A 195 -12.30 29.64 47.59
#